data_AF-A0A3L7PHY3-F1
#
_entry.id   AF-A0A3L7PHY3-F1
#
_cell.length_a   1.000
_cell.length_b   1.000
_cell.length_c   1.000
_cell.angle_alpha   90.00
_cell.angle_beta   90.00
_cell.angle_gamma   90.00
#
_symmetry.space_group_name_H-M   'P 1'
#
loop_
_entity.id
_entity.type
_entity.pdbx_description
1 polymer ?
#
loop_
_entity_poly.entity_id
_entity_poly.type
_entity_poly.pdbx_seq_one_letter_code
_entity_poly.pdbx_strand_id
1 'polypeptide(L)'
;MVLGYLNFSSGAFDAAVWRGMNDLYAAIEPADDDGTVVERPDAADLVAAELRTRLADLESTTPAFRNAAQARWAIDTAFDSLLPAYRRFHADVLEHQPPGAIERPFLVMAAIRSLLAESGPDDDRDAGVQRAIDRVNDYVGWRPVAVLENGRLSEPYPHERVRPIPLYVAGAGAAHGRYRQLVAGAIAILGEVPVELLRQADFDLDALEELAIDPRAFDFLHPAASRPNYLFGLWDPTRIDERGLYRRMVVQQATLDGILSWPRAAPAAGRVVDEPQLRWESSAVLAGVMLMASGLSGHGPGALQASLSLAELLPRIASYRDEFYRRLLTALPADHRQRLEDEAQRMRQPFGGVRRHINAVLAGRRARQVENVALAAVLARLGRAA
;
A
#
# COMPACT_ATOMS: atom_id res chain seq x y z
N MET A 1 -17.19 10.80 -16.12
CA MET A 1 -16.13 9.85 -16.53
C MET A 1 -16.29 8.50 -15.85
N VAL A 2 -16.29 8.41 -14.51
CA VAL A 2 -16.48 7.13 -13.77
C VAL A 2 -17.74 6.37 -14.23
N LEU A 3 -18.91 7.01 -14.21
CA LEU A 3 -20.15 6.37 -14.68
C LEU A 3 -20.11 5.94 -16.16
N GLY A 4 -19.38 6.67 -17.01
CA GLY A 4 -19.18 6.26 -18.41
C GLY A 4 -18.34 5.00 -18.52
N TYR A 5 -17.27 4.91 -17.73
CA TYR A 5 -16.47 3.69 -17.63
C TYR A 5 -17.30 2.51 -17.13
N LEU A 6 -18.10 2.69 -16.07
CA LEU A 6 -18.97 1.63 -15.56
C LEU A 6 -19.99 1.15 -16.59
N ASN A 7 -20.44 2.03 -17.49
CA ASN A 7 -21.46 1.68 -18.47
C ASN A 7 -20.91 1.04 -19.76
N PHE A 8 -19.66 1.32 -20.14
CA PHE A 8 -19.14 0.97 -21.46
C PHE A 8 -17.83 0.19 -21.47
N SER A 9 -17.16 0.08 -20.32
CA SER A 9 -15.88 -0.64 -20.21
C SER A 9 -16.10 -2.12 -19.93
N SER A 10 -15.17 -2.95 -20.43
CA SER A 10 -15.02 -4.36 -20.09
C SER A 10 -13.90 -4.61 -19.07
N GLY A 11 -13.56 -3.60 -18.25
CA GLY A 11 -12.50 -3.72 -17.23
C GLY A 11 -11.08 -3.40 -17.71
N ALA A 12 -10.92 -2.63 -18.80
CA ALA A 12 -9.61 -2.11 -19.19
C ALA A 12 -9.12 -1.05 -18.19
N PHE A 13 -7.81 -0.94 -17.95
CA PHE A 13 -7.29 0.10 -17.05
C PHE A 13 -7.36 1.48 -17.71
N ASP A 14 -7.85 2.48 -16.97
CA ASP A 14 -7.87 3.88 -17.38
C ASP A 14 -7.51 4.77 -16.16
N ALA A 15 -6.34 5.39 -16.22
CA ALA A 15 -5.82 6.22 -15.14
C ALA A 15 -6.67 7.48 -14.86
N ALA A 16 -7.36 8.01 -15.87
CA ALA A 16 -8.25 9.15 -15.67
C ALA A 16 -9.48 8.71 -14.85
N VAL A 17 -10.07 7.56 -15.17
CA VAL A 17 -11.20 7.02 -14.39
C VAL A 17 -10.81 6.74 -12.94
N TRP A 18 -9.61 6.19 -12.71
CA TRP A 18 -9.11 5.96 -11.35
C TRP A 18 -8.92 7.27 -10.57
N ARG A 19 -8.43 8.33 -11.21
CA ARG A 19 -8.44 9.69 -10.62
C ARG A 19 -9.85 10.17 -10.31
N GLY A 20 -10.79 9.96 -11.21
CA GLY A 20 -12.19 10.32 -10.98
C GLY A 20 -12.78 9.64 -9.73
N MET A 21 -12.46 8.36 -9.49
CA MET A 21 -12.85 7.69 -8.24
C MET A 21 -12.13 8.30 -7.03
N ASN A 22 -10.85 8.63 -7.17
CA ASN A 22 -10.07 9.29 -6.14
C ASN A 22 -10.71 10.64 -5.72
N ASP A 23 -11.16 11.41 -6.70
CA ASP A 23 -11.81 12.71 -6.49
C ASP A 23 -13.18 12.57 -5.82
N LEU A 24 -13.92 11.49 -6.10
CA LEU A 24 -15.18 11.20 -5.39
C LEU A 24 -14.93 10.95 -3.89
N TYR A 25 -13.90 10.18 -3.55
CA TYR A 25 -13.51 10.00 -2.14
C TYR A 25 -13.05 11.33 -1.52
N ALA A 26 -12.33 12.16 -2.27
CA ALA A 26 -11.90 13.48 -1.80
C ALA A 26 -13.06 14.44 -1.51
N ALA A 27 -14.17 14.34 -2.25
CA ALA A 27 -15.37 15.13 -1.99
C ALA A 27 -16.11 14.69 -0.70
N ILE A 28 -16.05 13.40 -0.35
CA ILE A 28 -16.72 12.85 0.84
C ILE A 28 -15.87 13.00 2.09
N GLU A 29 -14.56 12.88 1.95
CA GLU A 29 -13.55 12.98 3.00
C GLU A 29 -12.60 14.15 2.69
N PRO A 30 -13.08 15.40 2.70
CA PRO A 30 -12.22 16.54 2.41
C PRO A 30 -11.05 16.58 3.39
N ALA A 31 -9.87 16.91 2.87
CA ALA A 31 -8.70 17.11 3.70
C ALA A 31 -8.87 18.41 4.52
N ASP A 32 -8.35 18.43 5.75
CA ASP A 32 -8.27 19.66 6.55
C ASP A 32 -7.20 20.64 6.01
N ASP A 33 -7.02 21.78 6.70
CA ASP A 33 -6.07 22.83 6.30
C ASP A 33 -4.62 22.32 6.23
N ASP A 34 -4.28 21.31 7.04
CA ASP A 34 -2.97 20.64 7.05
C ASP A 34 -2.91 19.48 6.03
N GLY A 35 -3.98 19.30 5.26
CA GLY A 35 -4.19 18.26 4.25
C GLY A 35 -4.27 16.84 4.82
N THR A 36 -4.58 16.71 6.11
CA THR A 36 -4.90 15.44 6.77
C THR A 36 -6.30 14.99 6.37
N VAL A 37 -6.44 13.71 6.05
CA VAL A 37 -7.72 13.09 5.71
C VAL A 37 -8.17 12.21 6.88
N VAL A 38 -9.38 12.47 7.38
CA VAL A 38 -10.04 11.58 8.34
C VAL A 38 -10.90 10.59 7.56
N GLU A 39 -10.44 9.34 7.52
CA GLU A 39 -11.15 8.27 6.82
C GLU A 39 -12.44 7.91 7.56
N ARG A 40 -13.53 7.75 6.81
CA ARG A 40 -14.85 7.41 7.34
C ARG A 40 -15.15 5.93 7.18
N PRO A 41 -15.86 5.31 8.15
CA PRO A 41 -16.24 3.91 8.06
C PRO A 41 -17.23 3.63 6.91
N ASP A 42 -18.04 4.63 6.53
CA ASP A 42 -19.12 4.59 5.53
C ASP A 42 -18.73 5.24 4.20
N ALA A 43 -17.44 5.54 3.96
CA ALA A 43 -17.00 6.29 2.78
C ALA A 43 -17.41 5.63 1.46
N ALA A 44 -17.26 4.31 1.34
CA ALA A 44 -17.64 3.56 0.14
C ALA A 44 -19.15 3.62 -0.12
N ASP A 45 -19.97 3.56 0.93
CA ASP A 45 -21.43 3.64 0.82
C ASP A 45 -21.87 5.03 0.33
N LEU A 46 -21.22 6.08 0.81
CA LEU A 46 -21.46 7.45 0.36
C LEU A 46 -21.04 7.66 -1.10
N VAL A 47 -19.92 7.07 -1.53
CA VAL A 47 -19.52 7.05 -2.94
C VAL A 47 -20.56 6.34 -3.78
N ALA A 48 -21.06 5.18 -3.33
CA ALA A 48 -22.09 4.44 -4.04
C ALA A 48 -23.38 5.26 -4.16
N ALA A 49 -23.80 5.94 -3.10
CA ALA A 49 -24.98 6.81 -3.10
C ALA A 49 -24.83 7.99 -4.08
N GLU A 50 -23.66 8.62 -4.13
CA GLU A 50 -23.36 9.70 -5.08
C GLU A 50 -23.37 9.19 -6.52
N LEU A 51 -22.75 8.03 -6.78
CA LEU A 51 -22.76 7.40 -8.10
C LEU A 51 -24.19 7.05 -8.56
N ARG A 52 -25.03 6.50 -7.68
CA ARG A 52 -26.43 6.17 -7.98
C ARG A 52 -27.24 7.43 -8.29
N THR A 53 -27.12 8.46 -7.44
CA THR A 53 -27.80 9.76 -7.64
C THR A 53 -27.40 10.34 -8.99
N ARG A 54 -26.10 10.39 -9.27
CA ARG A 54 -25.60 10.95 -10.52
C ARG A 54 -25.95 10.12 -11.74
N LEU A 55 -26.08 8.80 -11.61
CA LEU A 55 -26.54 7.93 -12.68
C LEU A 55 -27.99 8.23 -13.06
N ALA A 56 -28.88 8.38 -12.08
CA ALA A 56 -30.29 8.73 -12.32
C ALA A 56 -30.42 10.08 -13.05
N ASP A 57 -29.63 11.07 -12.66
CA ASP A 57 -29.58 12.35 -13.38
C ASP A 57 -29.15 12.16 -14.85
N LEU A 58 -28.10 11.38 -15.10
CA LEU A 58 -27.57 11.16 -16.44
C LEU A 58 -28.55 10.38 -17.33
N GLU A 59 -29.27 9.40 -16.80
CA GLU A 59 -30.31 8.67 -17.53
C GLU A 59 -31.41 9.60 -18.06
N SER A 60 -31.77 10.64 -17.28
CA SER A 60 -32.81 11.60 -17.66
C SER A 60 -32.32 12.70 -18.61
N THR A 61 -31.02 13.03 -18.58
CA THR A 61 -30.47 14.23 -19.25
C THR A 61 -29.55 13.93 -20.43
N THR A 62 -28.94 12.75 -20.48
CA THR A 62 -27.85 12.44 -21.41
C THR A 62 -28.19 11.25 -22.30
N PRO A 63 -28.32 11.42 -23.64
CA PRO A 63 -28.69 10.33 -24.54
C PRO A 63 -27.80 9.08 -24.48
N ALA A 64 -26.50 9.26 -24.21
CA ALA A 64 -25.56 8.14 -24.05
C ALA A 64 -25.91 7.21 -22.88
N PHE A 65 -26.58 7.73 -21.84
CA PHE A 65 -26.99 6.98 -20.66
C PHE A 65 -28.43 6.47 -20.75
N ARG A 66 -29.07 6.50 -21.92
CA ARG A 66 -30.44 5.97 -22.09
C ARG A 66 -30.56 4.49 -21.70
N ASN A 67 -29.50 3.71 -21.95
CA ASN A 67 -29.35 2.37 -21.38
C ASN A 67 -28.15 2.40 -20.42
N ALA A 68 -28.45 2.45 -19.12
CA ALA A 68 -27.44 2.40 -18.07
C ALA A 68 -27.49 1.12 -17.24
N ALA A 69 -28.03 0.03 -17.81
CA ALA A 69 -28.17 -1.26 -17.12
C ALA A 69 -26.82 -1.77 -16.61
N GLN A 70 -25.75 -1.64 -17.41
CA GLN A 70 -24.41 -2.06 -16.99
C GLN A 70 -23.88 -1.21 -15.84
N ALA A 71 -23.97 0.12 -15.93
CA ALA A 71 -23.51 0.99 -14.85
C ALA A 71 -24.26 0.72 -13.53
N ARG A 72 -25.59 0.57 -13.60
CA ARG A 72 -26.42 0.26 -12.43
C ARG A 72 -26.03 -1.07 -11.81
N TRP A 73 -25.94 -2.12 -12.64
CA TRP A 73 -25.50 -3.44 -12.20
C TRP A 73 -24.09 -3.41 -11.58
N ALA A 74 -23.15 -2.69 -12.20
CA ALA A 74 -21.78 -2.61 -11.72
C ALA A 74 -21.69 -1.89 -10.37
N ILE A 75 -22.45 -0.80 -10.17
CA ILE A 75 -22.50 -0.10 -8.88
C ILE A 75 -23.11 -1.03 -7.81
N ASP A 76 -24.30 -1.56 -8.05
CA ASP A 76 -25.00 -2.36 -7.05
C ASP A 76 -24.23 -3.65 -6.72
N THR A 77 -23.68 -4.32 -7.74
CA THR A 77 -22.91 -5.55 -7.51
C THR A 77 -21.57 -5.26 -6.84
N ALA A 78 -20.85 -4.19 -7.21
CA ALA A 78 -19.57 -3.87 -6.58
C ALA A 78 -19.75 -3.50 -5.11
N PHE A 79 -20.64 -2.57 -4.79
CA PHE A 79 -20.78 -2.03 -3.45
C PHE A 79 -21.63 -2.90 -2.53
N ASP A 80 -22.71 -3.51 -3.01
CA ASP A 80 -23.63 -4.26 -2.15
C ASP A 80 -23.29 -5.75 -2.06
N SER A 81 -22.54 -6.29 -3.02
CA SER A 81 -22.21 -7.73 -3.08
C SER A 81 -20.72 -8.01 -2.98
N LEU A 82 -19.90 -7.44 -3.87
CA LEU A 82 -18.48 -7.77 -3.99
C LEU A 82 -17.66 -7.28 -2.81
N LEU A 83 -17.72 -6.00 -2.42
CA LEU A 83 -16.94 -5.48 -1.28
C LEU A 83 -17.30 -6.20 0.05
N PRO A 84 -18.60 -6.42 0.39
CA PRO A 84 -18.96 -7.22 1.56
C PRO A 84 -18.50 -8.68 1.46
N ALA A 85 -18.61 -9.31 0.28
CA ALA A 85 -18.15 -10.68 0.07
C ALA A 85 -16.62 -10.79 0.22
N TYR A 86 -15.87 -9.81 -0.28
CA TYR A 86 -14.41 -9.74 -0.11
C TYR A 86 -14.02 -9.66 1.37
N ARG A 87 -14.69 -8.82 2.18
CA ARG A 87 -14.45 -8.78 3.63
C ARG A 87 -14.75 -10.10 4.31
N ARG A 88 -15.86 -10.77 3.95
CA ARG A 88 -16.22 -12.07 4.52
C ARG A 88 -15.22 -13.16 4.13
N PHE A 89 -14.77 -13.17 2.87
CA PHE A 89 -13.78 -14.13 2.37
C PHE A 89 -12.45 -14.01 3.14
N HIS A 90 -12.05 -12.78 3.49
CA HIS A 90 -10.81 -12.47 4.20
C HIS A 90 -10.99 -12.19 5.70
N ALA A 91 -12.08 -12.67 6.31
CA ALA A 91 -12.36 -12.38 7.71
C ALA A 91 -11.25 -12.89 8.65
N ASP A 92 -10.62 -14.02 8.31
CA ASP A 92 -9.52 -14.62 9.07
C ASP A 92 -8.24 -13.75 9.10
N VAL A 93 -7.92 -13.06 8.00
CA VAL A 93 -6.68 -12.28 7.87
C VAL A 93 -6.87 -10.77 7.97
N LEU A 94 -8.08 -10.26 7.73
CA LEU A 94 -8.38 -8.82 7.66
C LEU A 94 -9.39 -8.32 8.71
N GLU A 95 -9.88 -9.15 9.64
CA GLU A 95 -10.82 -8.72 10.70
C GLU A 95 -10.30 -7.53 11.52
N HIS A 96 -8.99 -7.45 11.75
CA HIS A 96 -8.35 -6.36 12.48
C HIS A 96 -8.42 -4.99 11.76
N GLN A 97 -8.77 -4.96 10.47
CA GLN A 97 -8.89 -3.71 9.72
C GLN A 97 -10.21 -3.00 10.05
N PRO A 98 -10.16 -1.72 10.42
CA PRO A 98 -11.38 -0.99 10.75
C PRO A 98 -12.31 -0.85 9.53
N PRO A 99 -13.61 -0.63 9.75
CA PRO A 99 -14.54 -0.28 8.67
C PRO A 99 -14.01 0.91 7.84
N GLY A 100 -14.17 0.87 6.52
CA GLY A 100 -13.70 1.90 5.58
C GLY A 100 -12.18 1.93 5.31
N ALA A 101 -11.36 1.14 6.02
CA ALA A 101 -9.91 1.11 5.83
C ALA A 101 -9.47 0.29 4.60
N ILE A 102 -10.28 -0.67 4.16
CA ILE A 102 -9.99 -1.53 3.01
C ILE A 102 -10.56 -0.91 1.74
N GLU A 103 -11.82 -0.48 1.80
CA GLU A 103 -12.61 0.09 0.69
C GLU A 103 -12.17 1.50 0.33
N ARG A 104 -10.90 1.64 -0.04
CA ARG A 104 -10.24 2.87 -0.51
C ARG A 104 -10.36 2.99 -2.04
N PRO A 105 -10.25 4.20 -2.61
CA PRO A 105 -10.64 4.47 -4.01
C PRO A 105 -10.02 3.50 -5.02
N PHE A 106 -8.73 3.21 -4.90
CA PHE A 106 -8.03 2.35 -5.85
C PHE A 106 -8.28 0.85 -5.62
N LEU A 107 -8.60 0.42 -4.39
CA LEU A 107 -9.08 -0.96 -4.17
C LEU A 107 -10.47 -1.14 -4.78
N VAL A 108 -11.37 -0.17 -4.56
CA VAL A 108 -12.71 -0.19 -5.16
C VAL A 108 -12.62 -0.22 -6.68
N MET A 109 -11.73 0.57 -7.29
CA MET A 109 -11.51 0.51 -8.73
C MET A 109 -10.91 -0.83 -9.19
N ALA A 110 -10.00 -1.44 -8.44
CA ALA A 110 -9.49 -2.77 -8.74
C ALA A 110 -10.62 -3.83 -8.70
N ALA A 111 -11.49 -3.76 -7.69
CA ALA A 111 -12.65 -4.65 -7.55
C ALA A 111 -13.66 -4.48 -8.69
N ILE A 112 -14.03 -3.24 -9.02
CA ILE A 112 -14.92 -2.91 -10.16
C ILE A 112 -14.32 -3.40 -11.47
N ARG A 113 -13.02 -3.19 -11.67
CA ARG A 113 -12.32 -3.64 -12.87
C ARG A 113 -12.37 -5.16 -13.00
N SER A 114 -12.12 -5.89 -11.91
CA SER A 114 -12.22 -7.34 -11.90
C SER A 114 -13.65 -7.81 -12.17
N LEU A 115 -14.66 -7.16 -11.57
CA LEU A 115 -16.06 -7.48 -11.80
C LEU A 115 -16.46 -7.32 -13.27
N LEU A 116 -16.14 -6.17 -13.88
CA LEU A 116 -16.44 -5.88 -15.30
C LEU A 116 -15.71 -6.81 -16.28
N ALA A 117 -14.60 -7.41 -15.86
CA ALA A 117 -13.85 -8.37 -16.68
C ALA A 117 -14.38 -9.80 -16.57
N GLU A 118 -15.05 -10.15 -15.47
CA GLU A 118 -15.46 -11.52 -15.13
C GLU A 118 -16.96 -11.79 -15.28
N SER A 119 -17.78 -10.74 -15.38
CA SER A 119 -19.23 -10.84 -15.38
C SER A 119 -19.89 -9.62 -16.02
N GLY A 120 -21.12 -9.78 -16.47
CA GLY A 120 -22.02 -8.71 -16.89
C GLY A 120 -23.41 -8.78 -16.25
N PRO A 121 -24.32 -7.88 -16.63
CA PRO A 121 -25.67 -7.78 -16.05
C PRO A 121 -26.55 -9.02 -16.20
N ASP A 122 -26.35 -9.80 -17.26
CA ASP A 122 -27.16 -10.98 -17.58
C ASP A 122 -26.58 -12.28 -17.02
N ASP A 123 -25.41 -12.22 -16.39
CA ASP A 123 -24.73 -13.37 -15.80
C ASP A 123 -25.18 -13.66 -14.36
N ASP A 124 -24.84 -14.83 -13.85
CA ASP A 124 -24.99 -15.16 -12.43
C ASP A 124 -24.11 -14.24 -11.57
N ARG A 125 -24.76 -13.36 -10.80
CA ARG A 125 -24.12 -12.36 -9.94
C ARG A 125 -23.19 -13.00 -8.91
N ASP A 126 -23.62 -14.06 -8.22
CA ASP A 126 -22.85 -14.64 -7.12
C ASP A 126 -21.60 -15.34 -7.66
N ALA A 127 -21.76 -16.06 -8.78
CA ALA A 127 -20.63 -16.65 -9.49
C ALA A 127 -19.66 -15.57 -10.02
N GLY A 128 -20.18 -14.46 -10.54
CA GLY A 128 -19.39 -13.31 -10.99
C GLY A 128 -18.60 -12.64 -9.86
N VAL A 129 -19.23 -12.46 -8.69
CA VAL A 129 -18.57 -11.94 -7.48
C VAL A 129 -17.43 -12.85 -7.05
N GLN A 130 -17.63 -14.17 -7.02
CA GLN A 130 -16.56 -15.11 -6.64
C GLN A 130 -15.38 -15.05 -7.61
N ARG A 131 -15.63 -15.04 -8.94
CA ARG A 131 -14.57 -14.88 -9.93
C ARG A 131 -13.82 -13.55 -9.78
N ALA A 132 -14.53 -12.47 -9.47
CA ALA A 132 -13.91 -11.17 -9.22
C ALA A 132 -13.01 -11.18 -7.98
N ILE A 133 -13.41 -11.88 -6.90
CA ILE A 133 -12.57 -12.08 -5.70
C ILE A 133 -11.32 -12.90 -6.05
N ASP A 134 -11.49 -14.01 -6.75
CA ASP A 134 -10.37 -14.86 -7.15
C ASP A 134 -9.37 -14.10 -8.03
N ARG A 135 -9.86 -13.24 -8.93
CA ARG A 135 -9.03 -12.40 -9.81
C ARG A 135 -8.31 -11.30 -9.04
N VAL A 136 -8.98 -10.63 -8.09
CA VAL A 136 -8.39 -9.49 -7.37
C VAL A 136 -7.37 -9.96 -6.33
N ASN A 137 -7.50 -11.19 -5.81
CA ASN A 137 -6.56 -11.84 -4.89
C ASN A 137 -5.28 -12.30 -5.61
N ASP A 138 -4.44 -11.34 -5.99
CA ASP A 138 -3.27 -11.56 -6.83
C ASP A 138 -1.92 -11.52 -6.08
N TYR A 139 -1.93 -11.34 -4.76
CA TYR A 139 -0.72 -11.20 -3.94
C TYR A 139 -0.70 -12.13 -2.73
N VAL A 140 0.41 -12.83 -2.54
CA VAL A 140 0.66 -13.67 -1.35
C VAL A 140 1.81 -13.14 -0.50
N GLY A 141 2.70 -12.33 -1.07
CA GLY A 141 3.97 -11.92 -0.45
C GLY A 141 5.01 -13.02 -0.47
N TRP A 142 5.99 -12.96 0.45
CA TRP A 142 6.98 -14.02 0.54
C TRP A 142 6.38 -15.24 1.27
N ARG A 143 6.18 -16.33 0.50
CA ARG A 143 5.72 -17.63 0.99
C ARG A 143 6.80 -18.68 0.76
N PRO A 144 7.43 -19.26 1.81
CA PRO A 144 8.26 -20.44 1.63
C PRO A 144 7.37 -21.60 1.21
N VAL A 145 7.60 -22.12 0.01
CA VAL A 145 6.79 -23.20 -0.55
C VAL A 145 7.52 -24.53 -0.39
N ALA A 146 6.84 -25.53 0.18
CA ALA A 146 7.37 -26.88 0.23
C ALA A 146 7.49 -27.46 -1.19
N VAL A 147 8.63 -28.09 -1.47
CA VAL A 147 8.80 -28.92 -2.66
C VAL A 147 8.15 -30.27 -2.36
N LEU A 148 7.12 -30.62 -3.11
CA LEU A 148 6.41 -31.90 -3.01
C LEU A 148 7.33 -33.04 -3.48
N GLU A 149 6.99 -34.29 -3.13
CA GLU A 149 7.76 -35.48 -3.51
C GLU A 149 7.94 -35.62 -5.03
N ASN A 150 7.03 -35.06 -5.82
CA ASN A 150 7.10 -35.01 -7.28
C ASN A 150 7.97 -33.86 -7.83
N GLY A 151 8.70 -33.14 -6.96
CA GLY A 151 9.56 -32.00 -7.34
C GLY A 151 8.81 -30.70 -7.64
N ARG A 152 7.48 -30.67 -7.53
CA ARG A 152 6.69 -29.45 -7.77
C ARG A 152 6.57 -28.61 -6.50
N LEU A 153 6.52 -27.30 -6.67
CA LEU A 153 6.17 -26.38 -5.60
C LEU A 153 4.67 -26.50 -5.29
N SER A 154 4.30 -26.54 -4.02
CA SER A 154 2.90 -26.49 -3.58
C SER A 154 2.25 -25.15 -3.91
N GLU A 155 1.01 -25.15 -4.43
CA GLU A 155 0.31 -23.89 -4.71
C GLU A 155 -0.16 -23.20 -3.41
N PRO A 156 -0.17 -21.86 -3.36
CA PRO A 156 -0.85 -21.12 -2.29
C PRO A 156 -2.33 -21.46 -2.25
N TYR A 157 -2.87 -21.65 -1.05
CA TYR A 157 -4.32 -21.74 -0.90
C TYR A 157 -4.96 -20.41 -1.32
N PRO A 158 -6.17 -20.43 -1.91
CA PRO A 158 -6.82 -19.20 -2.34
C PRO A 158 -6.95 -18.12 -1.25
N HIS A 159 -7.22 -18.53 0.00
CA HIS A 159 -7.35 -17.62 1.15
C HIS A 159 -6.02 -17.01 1.62
N GLU A 160 -4.87 -17.56 1.20
CA GLU A 160 -3.56 -16.93 1.50
C GLU A 160 -3.31 -15.69 0.64
N ARG A 161 -4.01 -15.59 -0.51
CA ARG A 161 -3.86 -14.49 -1.46
C ARG A 161 -4.84 -13.38 -1.12
N VAL A 162 -4.34 -12.14 -1.06
CA VAL A 162 -5.14 -10.94 -0.88
C VAL A 162 -4.91 -9.98 -2.03
N ARG A 163 -5.78 -8.97 -2.18
CA ARG A 163 -5.45 -7.78 -2.95
C ARG A 163 -4.70 -6.79 -2.05
N PRO A 164 -3.45 -6.41 -2.36
CA PRO A 164 -2.78 -5.29 -1.71
C PRO A 164 -3.59 -4.01 -1.95
N ILE A 165 -3.71 -3.14 -0.94
CA ILE A 165 -4.45 -1.89 -1.10
C ILE A 165 -3.56 -0.90 -1.85
N PRO A 166 -3.92 -0.47 -3.07
CA PRO A 166 -3.07 0.44 -3.83
C PRO A 166 -3.05 1.83 -3.20
N LEU A 167 -1.86 2.37 -3.00
CA LEU A 167 -1.60 3.69 -2.44
C LEU A 167 -1.11 4.69 -3.49
N TYR A 168 -0.52 4.21 -4.57
CA TYR A 168 -0.19 4.99 -5.76
C TYR A 168 -0.37 4.13 -6.99
N VAL A 169 -0.89 4.73 -8.06
CA VAL A 169 -1.02 4.09 -9.37
C VAL A 169 -0.50 5.04 -10.44
N ALA A 170 0.35 4.53 -11.33
CA ALA A 170 0.93 5.31 -12.42
C ALA A 170 -0.17 5.99 -13.26
N GLY A 171 0.01 7.27 -13.53
CA GLY A 171 -0.97 8.11 -14.23
C GLY A 171 -2.19 8.55 -13.39
N ALA A 172 -2.49 7.86 -12.28
CA ALA A 172 -3.56 8.24 -11.36
C ALA A 172 -3.08 8.98 -10.11
N GLY A 173 -1.82 8.81 -9.72
CA GLY A 173 -1.22 9.47 -8.56
C GLY A 173 -1.48 8.73 -7.26
N ALA A 174 -1.36 9.45 -6.13
CA ALA A 174 -1.56 8.88 -4.80
C ALA A 174 -3.05 8.75 -4.44
N ALA A 175 -3.41 7.61 -3.84
CA ALA A 175 -4.75 7.32 -3.37
C ALA A 175 -5.17 8.30 -2.27
N HIS A 176 -6.43 8.74 -2.32
CA HIS A 176 -7.05 9.56 -1.29
C HIS A 176 -7.21 8.76 0.00
N GLY A 177 -6.91 9.40 1.13
CA GLY A 177 -6.90 8.75 2.45
C GLY A 177 -5.70 9.21 3.28
N ARG A 178 -5.51 8.57 4.43
CA ARG A 178 -4.54 8.99 5.45
C ARG A 178 -3.08 8.94 4.97
N TYR A 179 -2.77 8.12 3.98
CA TYR A 179 -1.43 7.97 3.42
C TYR A 179 -1.15 8.89 2.22
N ARG A 180 -2.15 9.64 1.72
CA ARG A 180 -2.03 10.41 0.47
C ARG A 180 -0.81 11.31 0.43
N GLN A 181 -0.65 12.16 1.44
CA GLN A 181 0.46 13.11 1.52
C GLN A 181 1.82 12.40 1.62
N LEU A 182 1.88 11.37 2.47
CA LEU A 182 3.09 10.59 2.70
C LEU A 182 3.59 9.93 1.41
N VAL A 183 2.67 9.32 0.66
CA VAL A 183 2.97 8.63 -0.59
C VAL A 183 3.28 9.61 -1.71
N ALA A 184 2.47 10.66 -1.88
CA ALA A 184 2.72 11.69 -2.87
C ALA A 184 4.08 12.37 -2.66
N GLY A 185 4.42 12.69 -1.41
CA GLY A 185 5.72 13.26 -1.04
C GLY A 185 6.87 12.30 -1.34
N ALA A 186 6.73 11.01 -1.05
CA ALA A 186 7.76 10.00 -1.33
C ALA A 186 8.02 9.85 -2.83
N ILE A 187 6.96 9.79 -3.64
CA ILE A 187 7.06 9.73 -5.11
C ILE A 187 7.72 10.99 -5.67
N ALA A 188 7.32 12.17 -5.18
CA ALA A 188 7.94 13.44 -5.60
C ALA A 188 9.44 13.48 -5.25
N ILE A 189 9.80 13.07 -4.03
CA ILE A 189 11.20 13.00 -3.60
C ILE A 189 12.00 12.05 -4.50
N LEU A 190 11.47 10.86 -4.81
CA LEU A 190 12.14 9.90 -5.69
C LEU A 190 12.32 10.44 -7.12
N GLY A 191 11.40 11.27 -7.61
CA GLY A 191 11.50 11.90 -8.93
C GLY A 191 12.65 12.91 -9.06
N GLU A 192 13.10 13.48 -7.94
CA GLU A 192 14.22 14.44 -7.90
C GLU A 192 15.58 13.78 -7.61
N VAL A 193 15.59 12.48 -7.27
CA VAL A 193 16.82 11.75 -6.97
C VAL A 193 17.55 11.40 -8.26
N PRO A 194 18.90 11.59 -8.33
CA PRO A 194 19.68 11.19 -9.50
C PRO A 194 19.48 9.71 -9.85
N VAL A 195 19.29 9.44 -11.14
CA VAL A 195 19.02 8.09 -11.65
C VAL A 195 20.15 7.11 -11.28
N GLU A 196 21.39 7.57 -11.16
CA GLU A 196 22.54 6.76 -10.75
C GLU A 196 22.41 6.24 -9.31
N LEU A 197 21.73 6.98 -8.44
CA LEU A 197 21.45 6.54 -7.07
C LEU A 197 20.30 5.53 -7.07
N LEU A 198 19.22 5.81 -7.81
CA LEU A 198 18.09 4.88 -7.93
C LEU A 198 18.53 3.53 -8.51
N ARG A 199 19.40 3.54 -9.52
CA ARG A 199 19.99 2.32 -10.11
C ARG A 199 20.80 1.49 -9.12
N GLN A 200 21.50 2.10 -8.15
CA GLN A 200 22.20 1.34 -7.10
C GLN A 200 21.23 0.56 -6.21
N ALA A 201 20.00 1.04 -6.07
CA ALA A 201 18.93 0.41 -5.32
C ALA A 201 18.07 -0.52 -6.20
N ASP A 202 18.46 -0.80 -7.45
CA ASP A 202 17.63 -1.51 -8.42
C ASP A 202 16.23 -0.89 -8.55
N PHE A 203 16.15 0.44 -8.48
CA PHE A 203 14.88 1.14 -8.51
C PHE A 203 14.77 1.98 -9.78
N ASP A 204 13.64 1.85 -10.47
CA ASP A 204 13.26 2.69 -11.59
C ASP A 204 11.84 3.21 -11.31
N LEU A 205 11.71 4.52 -11.12
CA LEU A 205 10.42 5.14 -10.81
C LEU A 205 9.44 5.04 -11.98
N ASP A 206 9.93 5.11 -13.22
CA ASP A 206 9.10 4.97 -14.42
C ASP A 206 8.59 3.53 -14.58
N ALA A 207 9.25 2.57 -13.94
CA ALA A 207 8.82 1.18 -13.93
C ALA A 207 7.71 0.88 -12.90
N LEU A 208 7.55 1.72 -11.88
CA LEU A 208 6.58 1.56 -10.81
C LEU A 208 5.15 1.85 -11.31
N GLU A 209 4.37 0.82 -11.58
CA GLU A 209 2.95 0.94 -11.91
C GLU A 209 2.08 1.11 -10.65
N GLU A 210 2.45 0.45 -9.55
CA GLU A 210 1.66 0.42 -8.32
C GLU A 210 2.55 0.39 -7.07
N LEU A 211 2.34 1.31 -6.13
CA LEU A 211 2.76 1.15 -4.74
C LEU A 211 1.54 0.75 -3.93
N ALA A 212 1.62 -0.34 -3.17
CA ALA A 212 0.51 -0.83 -2.37
C ALA A 212 0.96 -1.18 -0.95
N ILE A 213 -0.01 -1.32 -0.04
CA ILE A 213 0.21 -1.93 1.27
C ILE A 213 -0.31 -3.36 1.30
N ASP A 214 0.41 -4.22 2.01
CA ASP A 214 -0.16 -5.48 2.49
C ASP A 214 -1.12 -5.17 3.65
N PRO A 215 -2.44 -5.43 3.51
CA PRO A 215 -3.43 -5.12 4.53
C PRO A 215 -3.48 -6.18 5.64
N ARG A 216 -2.71 -7.26 5.54
CA ARG A 216 -2.67 -8.28 6.59
C ARG A 216 -1.88 -7.76 7.79
N ALA A 217 -2.21 -8.28 8.98
CA ALA A 217 -1.44 -7.98 10.17
C ALA A 217 -0.01 -8.50 10.00
N PHE A 218 0.99 -7.68 10.34
CA PHE A 218 2.37 -8.11 10.26
C PHE A 218 2.72 -9.01 11.46
N ASP A 219 2.99 -10.28 11.20
CA ASP A 219 3.48 -11.23 12.20
C ASP A 219 5.00 -11.11 12.37
N PHE A 220 5.44 -10.54 13.49
CA PHE A 220 6.87 -10.37 13.82
C PHE A 220 7.55 -11.68 14.25
N LEU A 221 6.79 -12.74 14.48
CA LEU A 221 7.29 -14.08 14.82
C LEU A 221 7.35 -15.00 13.61
N HIS A 222 6.72 -14.62 12.49
CA HIS A 222 6.79 -15.38 11.25
C HIS A 222 8.25 -15.51 10.79
N PRO A 223 8.72 -16.70 10.36
CA PRO A 223 10.11 -16.89 9.94
C PRO A 223 10.56 -15.91 8.83
N ALA A 224 9.64 -15.49 7.97
CA ALA A 224 9.87 -14.45 6.96
C ALA A 224 10.42 -13.14 7.56
N ALA A 225 9.94 -12.74 8.73
CA ALA A 225 10.32 -11.50 9.40
C ALA A 225 11.78 -11.53 9.91
N SER A 226 12.44 -12.70 9.91
CA SER A 226 13.87 -12.81 10.18
C SER A 226 14.74 -12.36 9.00
N ARG A 227 14.16 -12.21 7.80
CA ARG A 227 14.88 -11.67 6.64
C ARG A 227 15.14 -10.17 6.86
N PRO A 228 16.38 -9.71 6.65
CA PRO A 228 16.69 -8.28 6.71
C PRO A 228 15.74 -7.49 5.82
N ASN A 229 15.25 -6.34 6.29
CA ASN A 229 14.41 -5.39 5.54
C ASN A 229 13.07 -5.93 4.99
N TYR A 230 12.66 -7.18 5.28
CA TYR A 230 11.34 -7.69 4.84
C TYR A 230 10.17 -6.85 5.37
N LEU A 231 10.32 -6.34 6.59
CA LEU A 231 9.38 -5.43 7.24
C LEU A 231 9.18 -4.12 6.46
N PHE A 232 10.11 -3.74 5.59
CA PHE A 232 10.05 -2.52 4.78
C PHE A 232 9.32 -2.71 3.46
N GLY A 233 9.13 -3.95 3.01
CA GLY A 233 8.44 -4.28 1.76
C GLY A 233 9.32 -5.02 0.75
N LEU A 234 8.75 -5.30 -0.41
CA LEU A 234 9.39 -5.96 -1.54
C LEU A 234 8.73 -5.58 -2.86
N TRP A 235 9.47 -5.72 -3.96
CA TRP A 235 8.86 -5.89 -5.27
C TRP A 235 8.03 -7.16 -5.32
N ASP A 236 6.87 -7.10 -5.94
CA ASP A 236 5.95 -8.21 -6.08
C ASP A 236 6.28 -9.04 -7.34
N PRO A 237 6.71 -10.31 -7.18
CA PRO A 237 7.08 -11.15 -8.31
C PRO A 237 5.91 -11.55 -9.22
N THR A 238 4.65 -11.47 -8.76
CA THR A 238 3.49 -11.83 -9.58
C THR A 238 3.10 -10.74 -10.58
N ARG A 239 3.62 -9.52 -10.40
CA ARG A 239 3.38 -8.37 -11.26
C ARG A 239 4.64 -8.02 -12.03
N ILE A 240 4.92 -8.79 -13.08
CA ILE A 240 6.10 -8.66 -13.93
C ILE A 240 5.68 -8.33 -15.37
N ASP A 241 6.43 -7.49 -16.07
CA ASP A 241 6.22 -7.22 -17.49
C ASP A 241 7.05 -8.12 -18.42
N GLU A 242 6.87 -7.96 -19.73
CA GLU A 242 7.54 -8.74 -20.77
C GLU A 242 9.08 -8.59 -20.77
N ARG A 243 9.62 -7.49 -20.24
CA ARG A 243 11.06 -7.26 -20.05
C ARG A 243 11.60 -7.87 -18.76
N GLY A 244 10.74 -8.50 -17.96
CA GLY A 244 11.11 -9.13 -16.70
C GLY A 244 11.29 -8.15 -15.54
N LEU A 245 10.73 -6.93 -15.61
CA LEU A 245 10.75 -5.98 -14.50
C LEU A 245 9.48 -6.10 -13.65
N TYR A 246 9.64 -6.08 -12.34
CA TYR A 246 8.52 -6.01 -11.42
C TYR A 246 7.87 -4.62 -11.47
N ARG A 247 6.54 -4.58 -11.35
CA ARG A 247 5.71 -3.40 -11.59
C ARG A 247 4.95 -2.91 -10.36
N ARG A 248 4.85 -3.77 -9.34
CA ARG A 248 4.19 -3.44 -8.07
C ARG A 248 5.15 -3.58 -6.92
N MET A 249 5.26 -2.54 -6.10
CA MET A 249 5.95 -2.60 -4.82
C MET A 249 4.93 -2.69 -3.70
N VAL A 250 5.12 -3.63 -2.77
CA VAL A 250 4.23 -3.81 -1.62
C VAL A 250 5.01 -3.56 -0.33
N VAL A 251 4.56 -2.55 0.43
CA VAL A 251 5.12 -2.20 1.75
C VAL A 251 4.23 -2.72 2.86
N GLN A 252 4.81 -2.96 4.03
CA GLN A 252 4.04 -3.45 5.18
C GLN A 252 3.30 -2.29 5.85
N GLN A 253 2.00 -2.46 6.10
CA GLN A 253 1.18 -1.43 6.75
C GLN A 253 1.76 -1.02 8.12
N ALA A 254 2.35 -1.96 8.87
CA ALA A 254 2.96 -1.66 10.16
C ALA A 254 4.10 -0.63 10.07
N THR A 255 4.92 -0.71 9.01
CA THR A 255 5.98 0.24 8.73
C THR A 255 5.41 1.58 8.31
N LEU A 256 4.42 1.58 7.42
CA LEU A 256 3.79 2.80 6.93
C LEU A 256 3.10 3.59 8.05
N ASP A 257 2.39 2.90 8.95
CA ASP A 257 1.79 3.52 10.15
C ASP A 257 2.87 4.10 11.08
N GLY A 258 4.00 3.41 11.22
CA GLY A 258 5.13 3.88 12.01
C GLY A 258 5.65 5.21 11.46
N ILE A 259 5.85 5.30 10.14
CA ILE A 259 6.28 6.52 9.45
C ILE A 259 5.23 7.64 9.59
N LEU A 260 3.95 7.32 9.38
CA LEU A 260 2.84 8.27 9.45
C LEU A 260 2.67 8.86 10.86
N SER A 261 3.03 8.10 11.90
CA SER A 261 2.91 8.57 13.29
C SER A 261 3.99 9.58 13.72
N TRP A 262 5.04 9.77 12.92
CA TRP A 262 6.19 10.63 13.29
C TRP A 262 5.80 12.07 13.62
N PRO A 263 5.02 12.81 12.80
CA PRO A 263 4.69 14.21 13.11
C PRO A 263 4.00 14.40 14.46
N ARG A 264 3.20 13.41 14.90
CA ARG A 264 2.51 13.43 16.20
C ARG A 264 3.41 13.04 17.38
N ALA A 265 4.47 12.29 17.12
CA ALA A 265 5.35 11.75 18.15
C ALA A 265 6.68 12.54 18.28
N ALA A 266 7.01 13.35 17.28
CA ALA A 266 8.24 14.11 17.25
C ALA A 266 8.34 15.01 18.50
N PRO A 267 9.41 14.90 19.30
CA PRO A 267 9.54 15.70 20.51
C PRO A 267 9.61 17.18 20.15
N ALA A 268 8.76 17.99 20.77
CA ALA A 268 8.92 19.44 20.81
C ALA A 268 10.18 19.77 21.64
N ALA A 269 11.35 19.67 21.02
CA ALA A 269 12.65 19.83 21.67
C ALA A 269 12.93 21.32 21.97
N GLY A 270 12.05 21.99 22.73
CA GLY A 270 12.15 23.40 23.09
C GLY A 270 12.00 24.40 21.94
N ARG A 271 11.93 23.92 20.70
CA ARG A 271 11.57 24.68 19.49
C ARG A 271 10.31 24.08 18.90
N VAL A 272 9.38 24.94 18.50
CA VAL A 272 8.23 24.54 17.67
C VAL A 272 8.80 24.09 16.33
N VAL A 273 8.72 22.79 16.05
CA VAL A 273 9.06 22.26 14.73
C VAL A 273 7.84 22.39 13.86
N ASP A 274 8.03 22.96 12.68
CA ASP A 274 6.96 23.14 11.72
C ASP A 274 6.45 21.77 11.23
N GLU A 275 5.16 21.53 11.36
CA GLU A 275 4.54 20.24 11.04
C GLU A 275 4.75 19.80 9.58
N PRO A 276 4.68 20.69 8.57
CA PRO A 276 5.09 20.41 7.20
C PRO A 276 6.50 19.82 7.07
N GLN A 277 7.47 20.27 7.89
CA GLN A 277 8.82 19.70 7.85
C GLN A 277 8.84 18.25 8.33
N LEU A 278 8.09 17.92 9.38
CA LEU A 278 7.99 16.56 9.89
C LEU A 278 7.28 15.63 8.90
N ARG A 279 6.24 16.13 8.21
CA ARG A 279 5.53 15.38 7.16
C ARG A 279 6.43 15.12 5.94
N TRP A 280 7.24 16.11 5.55
CA TRP A 280 8.22 15.94 4.49
C TRP A 280 9.30 14.92 4.89
N GLU A 281 9.79 14.96 6.13
CA GLU A 281 10.73 13.97 6.66
C GLU A 281 10.15 12.55 6.64
N SER A 282 8.88 12.37 7.02
CA SER A 282 8.19 11.09 6.90
C SER A 282 8.19 10.59 5.45
N SER A 283 7.94 11.48 4.49
CA SER A 283 7.96 11.17 3.05
C SER A 283 9.35 10.78 2.56
N ALA A 284 10.39 11.49 3.02
CA ALA A 284 11.78 11.16 2.73
C ALA A 284 12.15 9.76 3.27
N VAL A 285 11.64 9.40 4.45
CA VAL A 285 11.87 8.07 5.01
C VAL A 285 11.11 6.98 4.27
N LEU A 286 9.87 7.23 3.82
CA LEU A 286 9.17 6.28 2.95
C LEU A 286 9.92 6.06 1.63
N ALA A 287 10.43 7.11 1.00
CA ALA A 287 11.27 6.99 -0.19
C ALA A 287 12.52 6.14 0.09
N GLY A 288 13.20 6.36 1.21
CA GLY A 288 14.33 5.52 1.64
C GLY A 288 13.94 4.06 1.91
N VAL A 289 12.75 3.82 2.47
CA VAL A 289 12.17 2.48 2.68
C VAL A 289 11.95 1.76 1.35
N MET A 290 11.40 2.45 0.34
CA MET A 290 11.21 1.90 -1.00
C MET A 290 12.55 1.51 -1.65
N LEU A 291 13.58 2.36 -1.52
CA LEU A 291 14.92 2.03 -2.03
C LEU A 291 15.57 0.84 -1.30
N MET A 292 15.37 0.71 0.02
CA MET A 292 15.87 -0.45 0.77
C MET A 292 15.12 -1.74 0.41
N ALA A 293 13.81 -1.68 0.23
CA ALA A 293 12.98 -2.81 -0.22
C ALA A 293 13.39 -3.26 -1.63
N SER A 294 13.58 -2.28 -2.52
CA SER A 294 14.02 -2.50 -3.89
C SER A 294 15.40 -3.16 -3.94
N GLY A 295 16.40 -2.60 -3.26
CA GLY A 295 17.75 -3.17 -3.29
C GLY A 295 17.86 -4.53 -2.62
N LEU A 296 16.92 -4.91 -1.75
CA LEU A 296 16.86 -6.26 -1.20
C LEU A 296 16.24 -7.26 -2.19
N SER A 297 15.14 -6.89 -2.84
CA SER A 297 14.35 -7.79 -3.69
C SER A 297 14.82 -7.84 -5.15
N GLY A 298 15.49 -6.78 -5.61
CA GLY A 298 15.86 -6.56 -7.02
C GLY A 298 14.65 -6.18 -7.88
N HIS A 299 14.89 -5.51 -9.00
CA HIS A 299 13.81 -5.08 -9.92
C HIS A 299 13.23 -6.22 -10.79
N GLY A 300 13.71 -7.45 -10.65
CA GLY A 300 13.29 -8.57 -11.50
C GLY A 300 14.11 -9.84 -11.25
N PRO A 301 13.75 -10.97 -11.88
CA PRO A 301 14.47 -12.24 -11.73
C PRO A 301 15.95 -12.18 -12.17
N GLY A 302 16.28 -11.28 -13.09
CA GLY A 302 17.64 -11.06 -13.59
C GLY A 302 18.47 -10.03 -12.82
N ALA A 303 17.96 -9.50 -11.70
CA ALA A 303 18.65 -8.51 -10.89
C ALA A 303 19.99 -9.05 -10.36
N LEU A 304 21.05 -8.22 -10.42
CA LEU A 304 22.37 -8.61 -9.89
C LEU A 304 22.31 -8.98 -8.41
N GLN A 305 21.43 -8.30 -7.68
CA GLN A 305 21.17 -8.42 -6.25
C GLN A 305 20.77 -9.84 -5.89
N ALA A 306 20.09 -10.56 -6.79
CA ALA A 306 19.70 -11.96 -6.61
C ALA A 306 20.90 -12.92 -6.51
N SER A 307 22.08 -12.52 -7.03
CA SER A 307 23.30 -13.33 -6.99
C SER A 307 24.23 -13.03 -5.81
N LEU A 308 23.95 -11.96 -5.05
CA LEU A 308 24.80 -11.50 -3.95
C LEU A 308 24.45 -12.17 -2.63
N SER A 309 25.46 -12.41 -1.81
CA SER A 309 25.22 -12.82 -0.43
C SER A 309 24.64 -11.65 0.39
N LEU A 310 23.90 -11.96 1.47
CA LEU A 310 23.42 -10.92 2.39
C LEU A 310 24.56 -10.10 3.01
N ALA A 311 25.73 -10.71 3.22
CA ALA A 311 26.91 -10.05 3.77
C ALA A 311 27.47 -8.96 2.83
N GLU A 312 27.33 -9.14 1.51
CA GLU A 312 27.73 -8.16 0.50
C GLU A 312 26.62 -7.15 0.18
N LEU A 313 25.37 -7.61 0.21
CA LEU A 313 24.20 -6.80 -0.14
C LEU A 313 23.91 -5.73 0.92
N LEU A 314 23.94 -6.08 2.21
CA LEU A 314 23.58 -5.15 3.28
C LEU A 314 24.48 -3.90 3.36
N PRO A 315 25.82 -4.00 3.24
CA PRO A 315 26.69 -2.82 3.17
C PRO A 315 26.39 -1.91 1.97
N ARG A 316 26.06 -2.49 0.80
CA ARG A 316 25.66 -1.71 -0.38
C ARG A 316 24.37 -0.94 -0.13
N ILE A 317 23.37 -1.61 0.44
CA ILE A 317 22.09 -1.00 0.84
C ILE A 317 22.32 0.16 1.82
N ALA A 318 23.15 -0.04 2.84
CA ALA A 318 23.48 1.00 3.79
C ALA A 318 24.16 2.20 3.12
N SER A 319 25.10 1.94 2.19
CA SER A 319 25.87 2.98 1.50
C SER A 319 24.99 3.91 0.65
N TYR A 320 24.17 3.37 -0.26
CA TYR A 320 23.33 4.23 -1.10
C TYR A 320 22.21 4.89 -0.30
N ARG A 321 21.71 4.25 0.77
CA ARG A 321 20.72 4.85 1.68
C ARG A 321 21.31 6.08 2.38
N ASP A 322 22.54 5.99 2.86
CA ASP A 322 23.19 7.10 3.56
C ASP A 322 23.58 8.22 2.57
N GLU A 323 23.96 7.88 1.33
CA GLU A 323 24.11 8.86 0.24
C GLU A 323 22.79 9.56 -0.11
N PHE A 324 21.69 8.81 -0.20
CA PHE A 324 20.35 9.36 -0.47
C PHE A 324 19.98 10.41 0.56
N TYR A 325 20.07 10.08 1.86
CA TYR A 325 19.73 11.04 2.90
C TYR A 325 20.69 12.23 2.97
N ARG A 326 22.01 12.02 2.76
CA ARG A 326 22.97 13.14 2.70
C ARG A 326 22.61 14.11 1.57
N ARG A 327 22.22 13.60 0.40
CA ARG A 327 21.76 14.45 -0.71
C ARG A 327 20.51 15.24 -0.35
N LEU A 328 19.51 14.57 0.23
CA LEU A 328 18.29 15.26 0.67
C LEU A 328 18.59 16.42 1.62
N LEU A 329 19.52 16.25 2.58
CA LEU A 329 19.95 17.35 3.46
C LEU A 329 20.49 18.54 2.67
N THR A 330 21.29 18.30 1.63
CA THR A 330 21.88 19.38 0.81
C THR A 330 20.85 20.14 -0.05
N ALA A 331 19.65 19.59 -0.25
CA ALA A 331 18.57 20.23 -0.99
C ALA A 331 17.59 21.01 -0.09
N LEU A 332 17.67 20.85 1.24
CA LEU A 332 16.72 21.45 2.17
C LEU A 332 16.94 22.96 2.39
N PRO A 333 15.88 23.73 2.71
CA PRO A 333 16.00 25.10 3.20
C PRO A 333 16.95 25.18 4.42
N ALA A 334 17.63 26.31 4.59
CA ALA A 334 18.71 26.46 5.58
C ALA A 334 18.28 26.09 7.01
N ASP A 335 17.11 26.56 7.46
CA ASP A 335 16.63 26.31 8.82
C ASP A 335 16.30 24.82 9.07
N HIS A 336 15.66 24.16 8.10
CA HIS A 336 15.35 22.73 8.17
C HIS A 336 16.63 21.90 8.10
N ARG A 337 17.55 22.26 7.21
CA ARG A 337 18.86 21.61 7.06
C ARG A 337 19.66 21.66 8.35
N GLN A 338 19.83 22.85 8.94
CA GLN A 338 20.60 23.01 10.18
C GLN A 338 20.04 22.12 11.30
N ARG A 339 18.71 22.08 11.45
CA ARG A 339 18.06 21.21 12.44
C ARG A 339 18.37 19.74 12.23
N LEU A 340 18.27 19.26 10.98
CA LEU A 340 18.55 17.86 10.67
C LEU A 340 20.03 17.52 10.73
N GLU A 341 20.93 18.47 10.47
CA GLU A 341 22.38 18.30 10.68
C GLU A 341 22.72 18.19 12.18
N ASP A 342 22.15 19.06 13.02
CA ASP A 342 22.29 18.99 14.48
C ASP A 342 21.70 17.67 15.04
N GLU A 343 20.57 17.23 14.50
CA GLU A 343 20.01 15.90 14.81
C GLU A 343 20.95 14.78 14.35
N ALA A 344 21.45 14.84 13.12
CA ALA A 344 22.32 13.82 12.56
C ALA A 344 23.63 13.67 13.33
N GLN A 345 24.20 14.77 13.82
CA GLN A 345 25.39 14.75 14.69
C GLN A 345 25.09 14.05 16.02
N ARG A 346 23.97 14.39 16.67
CA ARG A 346 23.56 13.77 17.96
C ARG A 346 23.22 12.29 17.81
N MET A 347 22.50 11.93 16.75
CA MET A 347 22.02 10.57 16.50
C MET A 347 23.02 9.72 15.69
N ARG A 348 24.11 10.32 15.21
CA ARG A 348 25.14 9.72 14.33
C ARG A 348 24.58 9.12 13.04
N GLN A 349 23.43 9.60 12.58
CA GLN A 349 22.80 9.17 11.32
C GLN A 349 21.87 10.27 10.78
N PRO A 350 21.83 10.52 9.46
CA PRO A 350 20.84 11.40 8.84
C PRO A 350 19.40 10.94 9.10
N PHE A 351 18.49 11.91 9.31
CA PHE A 351 17.08 11.66 9.61
C PHE A 351 16.90 10.71 10.81
N GLY A 352 17.77 10.85 11.80
CA GLY A 352 17.88 9.91 12.91
C GLY A 352 16.66 9.89 13.81
N GLY A 353 15.92 11.01 13.92
CA GLY A 353 14.70 11.13 14.69
C GLY A 353 13.61 10.19 14.18
N VAL A 354 13.18 10.40 12.93
CA VAL A 354 12.14 9.60 12.27
C VAL A 354 12.52 8.12 12.27
N ARG A 355 13.77 7.79 11.91
CA ARG A 355 14.26 6.41 11.82
C ARG A 355 14.25 5.71 13.18
N ARG A 356 14.70 6.40 14.25
CA ARG A 356 14.66 5.87 15.61
C ARG A 356 13.23 5.68 16.10
N HIS A 357 12.35 6.63 15.79
CA HIS A 357 10.93 6.54 16.11
C HIS A 357 10.27 5.30 15.50
N ILE A 358 10.43 5.10 14.19
CA ILE A 358 9.89 3.94 13.48
C ILE A 358 10.39 2.64 14.10
N ASN A 359 11.70 2.53 14.35
CA ASN A 359 12.29 1.36 15.00
C ASN A 359 11.71 1.11 16.40
N ALA A 360 11.48 2.17 17.19
CA ALA A 360 10.87 2.07 18.51
C ALA A 360 9.40 1.61 18.43
N VAL A 361 8.61 2.17 17.51
CA VAL A 361 7.21 1.76 17.28
C VAL A 361 7.12 0.30 16.88
N LEU A 362 7.96 -0.14 15.94
CA LEU A 362 7.98 -1.52 15.45
C LEU A 362 8.46 -2.50 16.54
N ALA A 363 9.50 -2.13 17.31
CA ALA A 363 9.94 -2.91 18.46
C ALA A 363 8.84 -3.04 19.53
N GLY A 364 8.11 -1.96 19.81
CA GLY A 364 6.98 -1.97 20.74
C GLY A 364 5.79 -2.82 20.24
N ARG A 365 5.53 -2.87 18.93
CA ARG A 365 4.53 -3.80 18.35
C ARG A 365 4.98 -5.25 18.50
N ARG A 366 6.24 -5.55 18.19
CA ARG A 366 6.83 -6.89 18.38
C ARG A 366 6.76 -7.37 19.83
N ALA A 367 7.13 -6.51 20.78
CA ALA A 367 7.10 -6.84 22.21
C ALA A 367 5.68 -7.22 22.67
N ARG A 368 4.67 -6.40 22.31
CA ARG A 368 3.26 -6.69 22.61
C ARG A 368 2.78 -7.99 21.99
N GLN A 369 3.21 -8.31 20.77
CA GLN A 369 2.85 -9.59 20.15
C GLN A 369 3.41 -10.78 20.95
N VAL A 370 4.68 -10.72 21.35
CA VAL A 370 5.32 -11.76 22.18
C VAL A 370 4.58 -11.94 23.51
N GLU A 371 4.23 -10.84 24.17
CA GLU A 371 3.46 -10.85 25.42
C GLU A 371 2.09 -11.50 25.23
N ASN A 372 1.35 -11.12 24.18
CA ASN A 372 0.03 -11.67 23.88
C ASN A 372 0.08 -13.18 23.57
N VAL A 373 1.08 -13.62 22.80
CA VAL A 373 1.26 -15.05 22.49
C VAL A 373 1.61 -15.85 23.75
N ALA A 374 2.46 -15.31 24.62
CA ALA A 374 2.80 -15.94 25.89
C ALA A 374 1.57 -16.06 26.80
N LEU A 375 0.76 -14.99 26.91
CA LEU A 375 -0.48 -14.99 27.69
C LEU A 375 -1.50 -16.00 27.12
N ALA A 376 -1.70 -16.01 25.80
CA ALA A 376 -2.60 -16.96 25.14
C ALA A 376 -2.17 -18.42 25.41
N ALA A 377 -0.86 -18.71 25.37
CA ALA A 377 -0.32 -20.03 25.69
C ALA A 377 -0.57 -20.43 27.15
N VAL A 378 -0.46 -19.50 28.11
CA VAL A 378 -0.79 -19.74 29.53
C VAL A 378 -2.28 -20.04 29.70
N LEU A 379 -3.16 -19.21 29.12
CA LEU A 379 -4.61 -19.42 29.20
C LEU A 379 -5.04 -20.74 28.55
N ALA A 380 -4.47 -21.10 27.41
CA ALA A 380 -4.74 -22.37 26.74
C ALA A 380 -4.24 -23.60 27.54
N ARG A 381 -3.27 -23.44 28.45
CA ARG A 381 -2.86 -24.51 29.37
C ARG A 381 -3.84 -24.63 30.54
N LEU A 382 -4.27 -23.50 31.11
CA LEU A 382 -5.28 -23.48 32.18
C LEU A 382 -6.60 -24.09 31.72
N GLY A 383 -7.09 -23.71 30.52
CA GLY A 383 -8.33 -24.24 29.96
C GLY A 383 -8.28 -25.71 29.52
N ARG A 384 -7.09 -26.33 29.42
CA ARG A 384 -6.94 -27.77 29.20
C ARG A 384 -6.90 -28.59 30.50
N ALA A 385 -6.68 -27.92 31.63
CA ALA A 385 -6.63 -28.52 32.96
C ALA A 385 -7.97 -28.44 33.72
N ALA A 386 -8.94 -27.71 33.17
CA ALA A 386 -10.35 -27.72 33.55
C ALA A 386 -11.12 -28.64 32.59
#